data_AF-A0A973XXL8-F1
#
_entry.id   AF-A0A973XXL8-F1
#
_cell.length_a   1.000
_cell.length_b   1.000
_cell.length_c   1.000
_cell.angle_alpha   90.00
_cell.angle_beta   90.00
_cell.angle_gamma   90.00
#
_symmetry.space_group_name_H-M   'P 1'
#
loop_
_entity.id
_entity.type
_entity.pdbx_description
1 polymer ?
#
loop_
_entity_poly.entity_id
_entity_poly.type
_entity_poly.pdbx_seq_one_letter_code
_entity_poly.pdbx_strand_id
1 'polypeptide(L)'
;MDARHEANLGLRQIEGYLYREAHVREAHRKARDFASELPGLTTDQRLDVEEAYARVQVENARQVTRHIAERIQQIEAQYEARHRRLTRSMAAAMAVVTMGMVALCIAVILGTAAGAA
;
A
#
# COMPACT_ATOMS: atom_id res chain seq x y z
N MET A 1 -18.15 14.53 7.41
CA MET A 1 -16.80 13.95 7.51
C MET A 1 -16.38 14.01 8.97
N ASP A 2 -15.75 12.96 9.50
CA ASP A 2 -15.30 12.90 10.89
C ASP A 2 -14.01 13.72 11.06
N ALA A 3 -13.97 14.62 12.04
CA ALA A 3 -12.80 15.46 12.33
C ALA A 3 -11.52 14.64 12.55
N ARG A 4 -11.66 13.40 13.07
CA ARG A 4 -10.54 12.48 13.23
C ARG A 4 -9.98 12.00 11.89
N HIS A 5 -10.83 11.85 10.87
CA HIS A 5 -10.40 11.47 9.54
C HIS A 5 -9.58 12.59 8.87
N GLU A 6 -10.05 13.83 8.98
CA GLU A 6 -9.35 15.01 8.45
C GLU A 6 -8.01 15.24 9.17
N ALA A 7 -7.97 15.11 10.49
CA ALA A 7 -6.72 15.19 11.26
C ALA A 7 -5.69 14.14 10.82
N ASN A 8 -6.11 12.89 10.60
CA ASN A 8 -5.23 11.82 10.12
C ASN A 8 -4.75 12.03 8.67
N LEU A 9 -5.55 12.68 7.83
CA LEU A 9 -5.13 13.04 6.48
C LEU A 9 -4.07 14.15 6.53
N GLY A 10 -4.31 15.18 7.33
CA GLY A 10 -3.35 16.27 7.55
C GLY A 10 -2.01 15.77 8.09
N LEU A 11 -2.03 14.89 9.10
CA LEU A 11 -0.81 14.29 9.66
C LEU A 11 -0.01 13.54 8.61
N ARG A 12 -0.68 12.71 7.79
CA ARG A 12 0.00 11.94 6.72
C ARG A 12 0.63 12.85 5.67
N GLN A 13 -0.02 13.98 5.35
CA GLN A 13 0.53 14.94 4.40
C GLN A 13 1.77 15.65 4.96
N ILE A 14 1.72 16.05 6.24
CA ILE A 14 2.85 16.66 6.94
C ILE A 14 4.02 15.67 7.05
N GLU A 15 3.74 14.43 7.45
CA GLU A 15 4.74 13.37 7.53
C GLU A 15 5.43 13.15 6.18
N GLY A 16 4.66 13.06 5.09
CA GLY A 16 5.21 12.93 3.73
C GLY A 16 6.07 14.12 3.31
N TYR A 17 5.65 15.35 3.66
CA TYR A 17 6.45 16.55 3.42
C TYR A 17 7.76 16.53 4.22
N LEU A 18 7.69 16.26 5.53
CA LEU A 18 8.86 16.22 6.41
C LEU A 18 9.85 15.14 5.99
N TYR A 19 9.35 13.97 5.59
CA TYR A 19 10.17 12.88 5.07
C TYR A 19 10.92 13.31 3.81
N ARG A 20 10.21 13.92 2.84
CA ARG A 20 10.83 14.43 1.61
C ARG A 20 11.89 15.49 1.90
N GLU A 21 11.57 16.43 2.78
CA GLU A 21 12.46 17.54 3.13
C GLU A 21 13.73 17.04 3.84
N ALA A 22 13.60 16.05 4.73
CA ALA A 22 14.74 15.39 5.37
C ALA A 22 15.66 14.71 4.35
N HIS A 23 15.08 13.99 3.38
CA HIS A 23 15.83 13.33 2.30
C HIS A 23 16.61 14.31 1.42
N VAL A 24 16.00 15.44 1.06
CA VAL A 24 16.67 16.48 0.27
C VAL A 24 17.86 17.05 1.04
N ARG A 25 17.68 17.38 2.32
CA ARG A 25 18.78 17.90 3.17
C ARG A 25 19.90 16.88 3.35
N GLU A 26 19.55 15.61 3.51
CA GLU A 26 20.52 14.52 3.58
C GLU A 26 21.28 14.33 2.27
N ALA A 27 20.60 14.42 1.12
CA ALA A 27 21.24 14.35 -0.19
C ALA A 27 22.27 15.47 -0.37
N HIS A 28 21.93 16.71 -0.02
CA HIS A 28 22.87 17.84 -0.06
C HIS A 28 24.03 17.67 0.92
N ARG A 29 23.78 17.17 2.14
CA ARG A 29 24.85 16.88 3.11
C ARG A 29 25.84 15.87 2.53
N LYS A 30 25.35 14.73 2.03
CA LYS A 30 26.19 13.69 1.41
C LYS A 30 26.95 14.22 0.20
N ALA A 31 26.33 15.08 -0.59
CA ALA A 31 26.96 15.70 -1.75
C ALA A 31 28.15 16.58 -1.35
N ARG A 32 27.98 17.42 -0.33
CA ARG A 32 29.04 18.26 0.22
C ARG A 32 30.17 17.43 0.83
N ASP A 33 29.82 16.42 1.62
CA ASP A 33 30.82 15.53 2.23
C ASP A 33 31.66 14.86 1.13
N PHE A 34 31.02 14.34 0.08
CA PHE A 34 31.70 13.79 -1.10
C PHE A 34 32.58 14.81 -1.84
N ALA A 35 32.06 16.00 -2.11
CA ALA A 35 32.82 17.04 -2.82
C ALA A 35 33.99 17.60 -1.99
N SER A 36 33.93 17.49 -0.65
CA SER A 36 35.03 17.84 0.25
C SER A 36 36.23 16.90 0.12
N GLU A 37 36.00 15.64 -0.25
CA GLU A 37 37.03 14.61 -0.43
C GLU A 37 37.79 14.73 -1.76
N LEU A 38 37.34 15.58 -2.68
CA LEU A 38 37.95 15.78 -4.00
C LEU A 38 38.97 16.95 -3.96
N PRO A 39 40.29 16.67 -3.90
CA PRO A 39 41.30 17.72 -3.92
C PRO A 39 41.39 18.39 -5.29
N GLY A 40 41.74 19.68 -5.31
CA GLY A 40 42.00 20.42 -6.55
C GLY A 40 40.77 21.05 -7.22
N LEU A 41 39.56 20.84 -6.70
CA LEU A 41 38.36 21.53 -7.19
C LEU A 41 38.30 22.97 -6.68
N THR A 42 38.02 23.90 -7.59
CA THR A 42 37.62 25.27 -7.22
C THR A 42 36.27 25.25 -6.50
N THR A 43 35.92 26.34 -5.82
CA THR A 43 34.62 26.49 -5.14
C THR A 43 33.46 26.26 -6.10
N ASP A 44 33.53 26.82 -7.32
CA ASP A 44 32.45 26.70 -8.32
C ASP A 44 32.30 25.26 -8.80
N GLN A 45 33.41 24.58 -9.11
CA GLN A 45 33.39 23.17 -9.50
C GLN A 45 32.84 22.26 -8.40
N ARG A 46 33.12 22.61 -7.14
CA ARG A 46 32.61 21.88 -5.99
C ARG A 46 31.10 22.02 -5.87
N LEU A 47 30.58 23.24 -6.03
CA LEU A 47 29.14 23.50 -6.03
C LEU A 47 28.42 22.75 -7.15
N ASP A 48 28.99 22.73 -8.36
CA ASP A 48 28.44 22.00 -9.50
C ASP A 48 28.33 20.49 -9.23
N VAL A 49 29.37 19.90 -8.62
CA VAL A 49 29.38 18.48 -8.22
C VAL A 49 28.37 18.21 -7.11
N GLU A 50 28.30 19.10 -6.11
CA GLU A 50 27.34 18.98 -5.00
C GLU A 50 25.89 18.97 -5.52
N GLU A 51 25.54 19.90 -6.40
CA GLU A 51 24.21 19.95 -6.99
C GLU A 51 23.91 18.74 -7.88
N ALA A 52 24.87 18.34 -8.72
CA ALA A 52 24.70 17.18 -9.59
C ALA A 52 24.48 15.90 -8.80
N TYR A 53 25.28 15.67 -7.75
CA TYR A 53 25.13 14.51 -6.89
C TYR A 53 23.81 14.54 -6.11
N ALA A 54 23.43 15.69 -5.54
CA ALA A 54 22.17 15.85 -4.83
C ALA A 54 20.96 15.54 -5.74
N ARG A 55 20.96 16.03 -6.99
CA ARG A 55 19.92 15.72 -7.98
C ARG A 55 19.81 14.22 -8.26
N VAL A 56 20.94 13.55 -8.48
CA VAL A 56 20.98 12.10 -8.72
C VAL A 56 20.42 11.33 -7.53
N GLN A 57 20.80 11.71 -6.31
CA GLN A 57 20.31 11.01 -5.11
C GLN A 57 18.82 11.20 -4.87
N VAL A 58 18.29 12.40 -5.12
CA VAL A 58 16.84 12.64 -5.04
C VAL A 58 16.09 11.79 -6.07
N GLU A 59 16.61 11.66 -7.29
CA GLU A 59 15.98 10.84 -8.32
C GLU A 59 16.04 9.35 -7.99
N ASN A 60 17.18 8.85 -7.50
CA ASN A 60 17.31 7.47 -7.01
C ASN A 60 16.29 7.17 -5.90
N ALA A 61 16.18 8.06 -4.91
CA ALA A 61 15.21 7.91 -3.83
C ALA A 61 13.77 7.82 -4.37
N ARG A 62 13.40 8.69 -5.33
CA ARG A 62 12.08 8.63 -5.99
C ARG A 62 11.82 7.31 -6.71
N GLN A 63 12.81 6.80 -7.45
CA GLN A 63 12.67 5.54 -8.17
C GLN A 63 12.48 4.36 -7.22
N VAL A 64 13.26 4.29 -6.14
CA VAL A 64 13.15 3.26 -5.12
C VAL A 64 11.79 3.33 -4.42
N THR A 65 11.34 4.52 -4.00
CA THR A 65 10.01 4.69 -3.38
C THR A 65 8.90 4.27 -4.33
N ARG A 66 8.97 4.64 -5.61
CA ARG A 66 7.98 4.25 -6.62
C ARG A 66 7.94 2.73 -6.79
N HIS A 67 9.11 2.11 -6.93
CA HIS A 67 9.20 0.66 -7.07
C HIS A 67 8.62 -0.08 -5.85
N ILE A 68 8.93 0.38 -4.63
CA ILE A 68 8.35 -0.19 -3.41
C ILE A 68 6.82 -0.03 -3.40
N ALA A 69 6.30 1.14 -3.76
CA ALA A 69 4.86 1.39 -3.82
C ALA A 69 4.17 0.46 -4.83
N GLU A 70 4.74 0.31 -6.03
CA GLU A 70 4.24 -0.63 -7.06
C GLU A 70 4.23 -2.07 -6.54
N ARG A 71 5.29 -2.49 -5.85
CA ARG A 71 5.38 -3.83 -5.25
C ARG A 71 4.34 -4.07 -4.16
N ILE A 72 4.10 -3.09 -3.29
CA ILE A 72 3.05 -3.16 -2.27
C ILE A 72 1.68 -3.31 -2.93
N GLN A 73 1.38 -2.49 -3.94
CA GLN A 73 0.10 -2.57 -4.67
C GLN A 73 -0.09 -3.92 -5.37
N GLN A 74 0.98 -4.47 -5.97
CA GLN A 74 0.93 -5.81 -6.56
C GLN A 74 0.61 -6.89 -5.53
N ILE A 75 1.24 -6.82 -4.35
CA ILE A 75 1.01 -7.76 -3.25
C ILE A 75 -0.43 -7.63 -2.74
N GLU A 76 -0.90 -6.42 -2.47
CA GLU A 76 -2.28 -6.17 -2.04
C GLU A 76 -3.30 -6.72 -3.05
N ALA A 77 -3.11 -6.47 -4.34
CA ALA A 77 -3.98 -6.98 -5.39
C ALA A 77 -4.03 -8.52 -5.42
N GLN A 78 -2.90 -9.19 -5.22
CA GLN A 78 -2.83 -10.65 -5.13
C GLN A 78 -3.58 -11.19 -3.90
N TYR A 79 -3.41 -10.54 -2.74
CA TYR A 79 -4.13 -10.91 -1.52
C TYR A 79 -5.63 -10.67 -1.64
N GLU A 80 -6.07 -9.51 -2.15
CA GLU A 80 -7.48 -9.22 -2.35
C GLU A 80 -8.13 -10.19 -3.35
N ALA A 81 -7.44 -10.54 -4.43
CA ALA A 81 -7.95 -11.50 -5.41
C ALA A 81 -8.16 -12.88 -4.77
N ARG A 82 -7.17 -13.34 -3.97
CA ARG A 82 -7.27 -14.61 -3.23
C ARG A 82 -8.39 -14.57 -2.19
N HIS A 83 -8.48 -13.49 -1.42
CA HIS A 83 -9.50 -13.34 -0.40
C HIS A 83 -10.90 -13.33 -1.01
N ARG A 84 -11.14 -12.50 -2.05
CA ARG A 84 -12.42 -12.44 -2.79
C ARG A 84 -12.84 -13.81 -3.33
N ARG A 85 -11.89 -14.60 -3.84
CA ARG A 85 -12.17 -15.95 -4.33
C ARG A 85 -12.64 -16.87 -3.20
N LEU A 86 -11.96 -16.85 -2.06
CA LEU A 86 -12.33 -17.65 -0.88
C LEU A 86 -13.68 -17.23 -0.29
N THR A 87 -13.94 -15.92 -0.18
CA THR A 87 -15.24 -15.44 0.33
C THR A 87 -16.37 -15.85 -0.58
N ARG A 88 -16.19 -15.75 -1.90
CA ARG A 88 -17.19 -16.22 -2.88
C ARG A 88 -17.45 -17.72 -2.79
N SER A 89 -16.39 -18.54 -2.67
CA SER A 89 -16.57 -19.99 -2.54
C SER A 89 -17.28 -20.36 -1.23
N MET A 90 -16.94 -19.69 -0.12
CA MET A 90 -17.62 -19.91 1.16
C MET A 90 -19.08 -19.45 1.12
N ALA A 91 -19.38 -18.30 0.51
CA ALA A 91 -20.74 -17.82 0.34
C ALA A 91 -21.59 -18.78 -0.50
N ALA A 92 -21.02 -19.32 -1.59
CA ALA A 92 -21.69 -20.33 -2.42
C ALA A 92 -21.95 -21.64 -1.64
N ALA A 93 -20.95 -22.13 -0.90
CA ALA A 93 -21.11 -23.33 -0.07
C ALA A 93 -22.18 -23.14 1.01
N MET A 94 -22.18 -21.99 1.68
CA MET A 94 -23.20 -21.65 2.68
C MET A 94 -24.59 -21.60 2.04
N ALA A 95 -24.74 -20.97 0.88
CA ALA A 95 -26.01 -20.91 0.16
C ALA A 95 -26.55 -22.31 -0.22
N VAL A 96 -25.68 -23.22 -0.66
CA VAL A 96 -26.05 -24.61 -0.95
C VAL A 96 -26.53 -25.35 0.31
N VAL A 97 -25.80 -25.20 1.43
CA VAL A 97 -26.20 -25.81 2.71
C VAL A 97 -27.54 -25.24 3.19
N THR A 98 -27.73 -23.93 3.12
CA THR A 98 -28.99 -23.29 3.51
C THR A 98 -30.14 -23.77 2.64
N MET A 99 -29.98 -23.83 1.31
CA MET A 99 -31.00 -24.38 0.42
C MET A 99 -31.32 -25.85 0.72
N GLY A 100 -30.30 -26.68 0.99
CA GLY A 100 -30.48 -28.08 1.37
C GLY A 100 -31.27 -28.22 2.67
N MET A 101 -30.95 -27.43 3.69
CA MET A 101 -31.69 -27.40 4.95
C MET A 101 -33.14 -26.96 4.76
N VAL A 102 -33.39 -25.92 3.97
CA VAL A 102 -34.75 -25.46 3.65
C VAL A 102 -35.53 -26.55 2.92
N ALA A 103 -34.94 -27.22 1.94
CA ALA A 103 -35.57 -28.32 1.21
C ALA A 103 -35.91 -29.51 2.14
N LEU A 104 -34.99 -29.86 3.05
CA LEU A 104 -35.23 -30.88 4.08
C LEU A 104 -36.38 -30.49 5.01
N CYS A 105 -36.42 -29.24 5.51
CA CYS A 105 -37.53 -28.76 6.33
C CYS A 105 -38.86 -28.85 5.59
N ILE A 106 -38.92 -28.42 4.33
CA ILE A 106 -40.12 -28.53 3.49
C ILE A 106 -40.55 -30.00 3.34
N ALA A 107 -39.62 -30.90 3.05
CA ALA A 107 -39.91 -32.33 2.90
C ALA A 107 -40.45 -32.95 4.20
N VAL A 108 -39.91 -32.57 5.36
CA VAL A 108 -40.40 -33.02 6.68
C VAL A 108 -41.81 -32.50 6.95
N ILE A 109 -42.08 -31.21 6.66
CA ILE A 109 -43.40 -30.61 6.84
C ILE A 109 -44.44 -31.30 5.94
N LEU A 110 -44.11 -31.53 4.66
CA LEU A 110 -45.01 -32.22 3.73
C LEU A 110 -45.21 -33.70 4.10
N GLY A 111 -44.15 -34.40 4.52
CA GLY A 111 -44.23 -35.80 4.95
C GLY A 111 -45.05 -35.99 6.22
N THR A 112 -44.95 -35.06 7.18
CA THR A 112 -45.78 -35.07 8.40
C THR A 112 -47.24 -34.73 8.10
N ALA A 113 -47.51 -33.83 7.15
CA ALA A 113 -48.87 -33.53 6.70
C ALA A 113 -49.51 -34.72 5.95
N ALA A 114 -48.75 -35.45 5.13
CA ALA A 114 -49.24 -36.62 4.40
C ALA A 114 -49.43 -37.86 5.30
N GLY A 115 -48.66 -37.99 6.39
CA GLY A 115 -48.83 -39.07 7.36
C GLY A 115 -49.95 -38.85 8.39
N ALA A 116 -50.59 -37.68 8.39
CA ALA A 116 -51.69 -37.32 9.29
C ALA A 116 -53.09 -37.36 8.64
N ALA A 117 -53.18 -37.72 7.34
CA ALA A 117 -54.42 -37.92 6.59
C ALA A 117 -54.70 -39.41 6.39
#